data_AF-A0A255P2L2-F1
#
_entry.id   AF-A0A255P2L2-F1
#
_cell.length_a   1.000
_cell.length_b   1.000
_cell.length_c   1.000
_cell.angle_alpha   90.00
_cell.angle_beta   90.00
_cell.angle_gamma   90.00
#
_symmetry.space_group_name_H-M   'P 1'
#
loop_
_entity.id
_entity.type
_entity.pdbx_description
1 polymer ?
#
loop_
_entity_poly.entity_id
_entity_poly.type
_entity_poly.pdbx_seq_one_letter_code
_entity_poly.pdbx_strand_id
1 'polypeptide(L)'
;MRADPVRTLDASWLAACRDQLATRLHPGGDVRAYVIDATDGGLASCALAFLQPLLPAPKYPKGLAARIHAVAAEPSYRRRGYAKAALATLLKHLEQHSVTLYELYANDGSAPLYEGLGFRPDPALMRMTRFPHAPGGSTT
;
A
#
# COMPACT_ATOMS: atom_id res chain seq x y z
N MET A 1 10.99 -32.25 4.05
CA MET A 1 10.10 -31.07 3.96
C MET A 1 10.94 -29.92 3.43
N ARG A 2 10.94 -29.69 2.11
CA ARG A 2 11.73 -28.62 1.49
C ARG A 2 11.01 -27.29 1.76
N ALA A 3 11.75 -26.32 2.29
CA ALA A 3 11.29 -24.94 2.37
C ALA A 3 10.99 -24.44 0.95
N ASP A 4 9.82 -23.86 0.73
CA ASP A 4 9.52 -23.17 -0.51
C ASP A 4 10.54 -22.02 -0.67
N PRO A 5 11.25 -21.93 -1.81
CA PRO A 5 12.16 -20.83 -2.03
C PRO A 5 11.32 -19.56 -2.12
N VAL A 6 11.50 -18.65 -1.16
CA VAL A 6 11.12 -17.24 -1.31
C VAL A 6 11.65 -16.83 -2.67
N ARG A 7 10.74 -16.62 -3.63
CA ARG A 7 11.04 -16.17 -4.98
C ARG A 7 11.97 -14.98 -4.84
N THR A 8 13.25 -15.15 -5.14
CA THR A 8 14.26 -14.10 -4.98
C THR A 8 13.81 -12.96 -5.87
N LEU A 9 13.31 -11.90 -5.25
CA LEU A 9 12.89 -10.71 -5.97
C LEU A 9 14.14 -10.15 -6.63
N ASP A 10 14.03 -9.80 -7.92
CA ASP A 10 15.13 -9.24 -8.68
C ASP A 10 15.67 -8.00 -7.95
N ALA A 11 16.97 -8.01 -7.64
CA ALA A 11 17.62 -6.91 -6.92
C ALA A 11 17.52 -5.58 -7.67
N SER A 12 17.54 -5.62 -9.01
CA SER A 12 17.38 -4.43 -9.85
C SER A 12 15.96 -3.86 -9.75
N TRP A 13 14.95 -4.74 -9.69
CA TRP A 13 13.57 -4.35 -9.46
C TRP A 13 13.37 -3.75 -8.07
N LEU A 14 13.96 -4.35 -7.03
CA LEU A 14 13.91 -3.82 -5.68
C LEU A 14 14.57 -2.43 -5.58
N ALA A 15 15.73 -2.24 -6.21
CA ALA A 15 16.41 -0.95 -6.27
C ALA A 15 15.55 0.10 -6.98
N ALA A 16 14.96 -0.24 -8.12
CA ALA A 16 14.05 0.65 -8.84
C ALA A 16 12.82 1.04 -7.99
N CYS A 17 12.20 0.08 -7.30
CA CYS A 17 11.08 0.35 -6.40
C CYS A 17 11.49 1.27 -5.24
N ARG A 18 12.64 1.00 -4.60
CA ARG A 18 13.18 1.85 -3.52
C ARG A 18 13.39 3.28 -4.01
N ASP A 19 14.07 3.45 -5.13
CA ASP A 19 14.43 4.78 -5.63
C ASP A 19 13.19 5.57 -6.05
N GLN A 20 12.23 4.93 -6.72
CA GLN A 20 10.95 5.55 -7.06
C GLN A 20 10.10 5.89 -5.84
N LEU A 21 10.16 5.08 -4.78
CA LEU A 21 9.43 5.37 -3.55
C LEU A 21 10.06 6.54 -2.80
N ALA A 22 11.40 6.56 -2.71
CA ALA A 22 12.15 7.59 -2.01
C ALA A 22 11.88 8.99 -2.57
N THR A 23 11.76 9.14 -3.91
CA THR A 23 11.45 10.43 -4.55
C THR A 23 10.05 10.96 -4.23
N ARG A 24 9.16 10.12 -3.69
CA ARG A 24 7.78 10.47 -3.32
C ARG A 24 7.58 10.66 -1.82
N LEU A 25 8.53 10.18 -1.02
CA LEU A 25 8.52 10.26 0.46
C LEU A 25 9.16 11.57 0.94
N HIS A 26 8.55 12.70 0.60
CA HIS A 26 8.94 14.01 1.11
C HIS A 26 7.71 14.82 1.53
N PRO A 27 7.88 15.89 2.33
CA PRO A 27 6.80 16.84 2.59
C PRO A 27 6.22 17.37 1.28
N GLY A 28 4.95 17.11 1.02
CA GLY A 28 4.27 17.48 -0.23
C GLY A 28 4.25 16.40 -1.33
N GLY A 29 4.98 15.28 -1.16
CA GLY A 29 4.91 14.15 -2.10
C GLY A 29 3.55 13.44 -2.09
N ASP A 30 3.33 12.54 -3.03
CA ASP A 30 2.07 11.77 -3.19
C ASP A 30 2.06 10.48 -2.34
N VAL A 31 3.10 10.20 -1.55
CA VAL A 31 3.15 9.00 -0.70
C VAL A 31 3.16 9.39 0.79
N ARG A 32 2.41 8.62 1.59
CA ARG A 32 2.49 8.65 3.06
C ARG A 32 2.80 7.26 3.56
N ALA A 33 3.79 7.14 4.43
CA ALA A 33 4.17 5.89 5.07
C ALA A 33 4.32 6.11 6.57
N TYR A 34 3.82 5.15 7.35
CA TYR A 34 4.02 5.08 8.79
C TYR A 34 4.67 3.74 9.11
N VAL A 35 5.64 3.80 10.01
CA VAL A 35 6.42 2.64 10.43
C VAL A 35 6.40 2.53 11.95
N ILE A 36 6.54 1.30 12.43
CA ILE A 36 6.80 0.99 13.83
C ILE A 36 8.15 0.29 13.83
N ASP A 37 9.12 0.89 14.51
CA ASP A 37 10.45 0.32 14.67
C ASP A 37 10.40 -0.91 15.58
N ALA A 38 11.22 -1.89 15.24
CA ALA A 38 11.45 -3.05 16.08
C ALA A 38 12.46 -2.71 17.19
N THR A 39 12.31 -3.31 18.37
CA THR A 39 13.18 -3.02 19.53
C THR A 39 14.62 -3.50 19.33
N ASP A 40 14.82 -4.47 18.45
CA ASP A 40 16.09 -5.05 18.05
C ASP A 40 16.66 -4.43 16.75
N GLY A 41 15.99 -3.41 16.21
CA GLY A 41 16.37 -2.74 14.97
C GLY A 41 15.59 -3.21 13.75
N GLY A 42 15.44 -2.33 12.76
CA GLY A 42 14.57 -2.57 11.60
C GLY A 42 13.10 -2.25 11.88
N LEU A 43 12.20 -2.82 11.07
CA LEU A 43 10.77 -2.50 11.11
C LEU A 43 9.95 -3.66 11.66
N ALA A 44 9.20 -3.40 12.74
CA ALA A 44 8.19 -4.34 13.24
C ALA A 44 6.94 -4.32 12.36
N SER A 45 6.53 -3.15 11.86
CA SER A 45 5.37 -3.00 10.99
C SER A 45 5.42 -1.72 10.17
N CYS A 46 4.70 -1.70 9.04
CA CYS A 46 4.48 -0.49 8.25
C CYS A 46 3.08 -0.45 7.62
N ALA A 47 2.64 0.76 7.29
CA ALA A 47 1.50 1.04 6.43
C ALA A 47 1.88 2.14 5.44
N LEU A 48 1.47 2.00 4.17
CA LEU A 48 1.84 2.89 3.08
C LEU A 48 0.65 3.16 2.17
N ALA A 49 0.44 4.42 1.81
CA ALA A 49 -0.60 4.85 0.89
C ALA A 49 -0.07 5.83 -0.17
N PHE A 50 -0.66 5.74 -1.36
CA PHE A 50 -0.53 6.74 -2.42
C PHE A 50 -1.76 7.63 -2.42
N LEU A 51 -1.55 8.94 -2.43
CA LEU A 51 -2.56 9.96 -2.68
C LEU A 51 -2.94 9.94 -4.16
N GLN A 52 -4.24 10.03 -4.43
CA GLN A 52 -4.80 10.00 -5.77
C GLN A 52 -5.66 11.25 -5.96
N PRO A 53 -5.17 12.24 -6.71
CA PRO A 53 -5.98 13.36 -7.15
C PRO A 53 -7.11 12.86 -8.06
N LEU A 54 -8.33 13.30 -7.78
CA LEU A 54 -9.56 12.98 -8.49
C LEU A 54 -10.34 14.28 -8.74
N LEU A 55 -11.39 14.20 -9.57
CA LEU A 55 -12.38 15.28 -9.59
C LEU A 55 -13.19 15.26 -8.27
N PRO A 56 -13.59 16.43 -7.74
CA PRO A 56 -14.49 16.49 -6.60
C PRO A 56 -15.78 15.68 -6.81
N ALA A 57 -16.19 14.97 -5.77
CA ALA A 57 -17.48 14.27 -5.72
C ALA A 57 -18.06 14.34 -4.30
N PRO A 58 -19.37 14.09 -4.10
CA PRO A 58 -19.97 14.13 -2.76
C PRO A 58 -19.27 13.26 -1.71
N LYS A 59 -18.75 12.09 -2.10
CA LYS A 59 -17.98 11.19 -1.20
C LYS A 59 -16.55 11.66 -0.92
N TYR A 60 -15.99 12.50 -1.78
CA TYR A 60 -14.64 13.05 -1.66
C TYR A 60 -14.61 14.49 -2.17
N PRO A 61 -15.12 15.47 -1.38
CA PRO A 61 -15.39 16.82 -1.85
C PRO A 61 -14.15 17.60 -2.29
N LYS A 62 -12.96 17.21 -1.84
CA LYS A 62 -11.69 17.82 -2.26
C LYS A 62 -11.06 17.16 -3.48
N GLY A 63 -11.71 16.14 -4.06
CA GLY A 63 -11.14 15.41 -5.19
C GLY A 63 -9.87 14.67 -4.77
N LEU A 64 -9.87 14.05 -3.59
CA LEU A 64 -8.68 13.37 -3.08
C LEU A 64 -9.06 12.03 -2.45
N ALA A 65 -8.46 10.97 -2.97
CA ALA A 65 -8.51 9.63 -2.42
C ALA A 65 -7.11 9.16 -1.99
N ALA A 66 -7.06 8.07 -1.24
CA ALA A 66 -5.81 7.37 -0.96
C ALA A 66 -5.97 5.88 -1.19
N ARG A 67 -5.00 5.31 -1.91
CA ARG A 67 -4.90 3.85 -2.06
C ARG A 67 -3.85 3.32 -1.11
N ILE A 68 -4.28 2.52 -0.14
CA ILE A 68 -3.38 1.78 0.73
C ILE A 68 -2.71 0.69 -0.10
N HIS A 69 -1.39 0.80 -0.25
CA HIS A 69 -0.60 -0.05 -1.13
C HIS A 69 0.08 -1.18 -0.38
N ALA A 70 0.53 -0.93 0.85
CA ALA A 70 1.16 -1.94 1.69
C ALA A 70 0.74 -1.78 3.15
N VAL A 71 0.42 -2.89 3.79
CA VAL A 71 0.31 -3.01 5.24
C VAL A 71 0.99 -4.32 5.61
N ALA A 72 2.09 -4.23 6.35
CA ALA A 72 2.92 -5.38 6.66
C ALA A 72 3.36 -5.37 8.11
N ALA A 73 3.48 -6.55 8.68
CA ALA A 73 4.13 -6.77 9.97
C ALA A 73 5.12 -7.92 9.84
N GLU A 74 6.32 -7.71 10.37
CA GLU A 74 7.35 -8.73 10.48
C GLU A 74 6.77 -9.93 11.28
N PRO A 75 7.02 -11.19 10.84
CA PRO A 75 6.43 -12.39 11.43
C PRO A 75 6.45 -12.48 12.97
N SER A 76 7.59 -12.20 13.61
CA SER A 76 7.75 -12.26 15.07
C SER A 76 6.93 -11.19 15.83
N TYR A 77 6.60 -10.10 15.15
CA TYR A 77 5.80 -8.98 15.66
C TYR A 77 4.30 -9.06 15.32
N ARG A 78 3.84 -10.11 14.61
CA ARG A 78 2.42 -10.28 14.25
C ARG A 78 1.52 -10.54 15.46
N ARG A 79 0.21 -10.33 15.26
CA ARG A 79 -0.86 -10.54 16.25
C ARG A 79 -0.75 -9.69 17.52
N ARG A 80 0.10 -8.67 17.52
CA ARG A 80 0.27 -7.68 18.61
C ARG A 80 -0.40 -6.33 18.34
N GLY A 81 -1.12 -6.20 17.22
CA GLY A 81 -1.84 -4.98 16.87
C GLY A 81 -1.01 -3.92 16.11
N TYR A 82 0.28 -4.15 15.86
CA TYR A 82 1.14 -3.16 15.19
C TYR A 82 0.66 -2.74 13.79
N ALA A 83 0.22 -3.69 12.96
CA ALA A 83 -0.36 -3.36 11.65
C ALA A 83 -1.59 -2.47 11.77
N LYS A 84 -2.46 -2.72 12.76
CA LYS A 84 -3.63 -1.88 13.06
C LYS A 84 -3.20 -0.49 13.51
N ALA A 85 -2.21 -0.40 14.39
CA ALA A 85 -1.71 0.88 14.89
C ALA A 85 -1.07 1.74 13.79
N ALA A 86 -0.22 1.14 12.94
CA ALA A 86 0.40 1.82 11.81
C ALA A 86 -0.66 2.32 10.81
N LEU A 87 -1.61 1.46 10.44
CA LEU A 87 -2.67 1.83 9.50
C LEU A 87 -3.62 2.88 10.08
N ALA A 88 -4.06 2.75 11.34
CA ALA A 88 -4.92 3.75 11.97
C ALA A 88 -4.24 5.13 12.05
N THR A 89 -2.94 5.16 12.32
CA THR A 89 -2.15 6.40 12.34
C THR A 89 -2.06 7.02 10.94
N LEU A 90 -1.81 6.19 9.92
CA LEU A 90 -1.82 6.63 8.52
C LEU A 90 -3.18 7.22 8.11
N LEU A 91 -4.28 6.54 8.43
CA LEU A 91 -5.64 7.02 8.10
C LEU A 91 -5.92 8.36 8.76
N LYS A 92 -5.66 8.51 10.06
CA LYS A 92 -5.83 9.77 10.79
C LYS A 92 -5.04 10.91 10.15
N HIS A 93 -3.80 10.66 9.74
CA HIS A 93 -3.00 11.67 9.04
C HIS A 93 -3.62 12.05 7.70
N LEU A 94 -4.07 11.07 6.91
CA LEU A 94 -4.71 11.31 5.61
C LEU A 94 -6.03 12.09 5.77
N GLU A 95 -6.83 11.80 6.79
CA GLU A 95 -8.05 12.55 7.13
C GLU A 95 -7.75 14.03 7.41
N GLN A 96 -6.70 14.31 8.19
CA GLN A 96 -6.22 15.68 8.44
C GLN A 96 -5.80 16.40 7.15
N HIS A 97 -5.46 15.65 6.09
CA HIS A 97 -5.11 16.17 4.77
C HIS A 97 -6.30 16.11 3.79
N SER A 98 -7.54 16.07 4.30
CA SER A 98 -8.79 16.09 3.54
C SER A 98 -9.06 14.86 2.65
N VAL A 99 -8.33 13.76 2.84
CA VAL A 99 -8.70 12.49 2.22
C VAL A 99 -9.96 11.95 2.88
N THR A 100 -10.88 11.45 2.08
CA THR A 100 -12.18 10.93 2.54
C THR A 100 -12.59 9.63 1.85
N LEU A 101 -11.90 9.25 0.78
CA LEU A 101 -12.03 7.96 0.11
C LEU A 101 -10.73 7.17 0.26
N TYR A 102 -10.86 5.92 0.73
CA TYR A 102 -9.75 5.01 0.93
C TYR A 102 -10.00 3.69 0.21
N GLU A 103 -9.01 3.23 -0.54
CA GLU A 103 -9.08 1.99 -1.31
C GLU A 103 -7.93 1.06 -0.94
N LEU A 104 -8.19 -0.24 -0.87
CA LEU A 104 -7.15 -1.24 -0.64
C LEU A 104 -7.54 -2.58 -1.26
N TYR A 105 -6.57 -3.48 -1.34
CA TYR A 105 -6.80 -4.88 -1.70
C TYR A 105 -6.64 -5.71 -0.43
N ALA A 106 -7.69 -6.46 -0.12
CA ALA A 106 -7.70 -7.41 0.98
C ALA A 106 -7.78 -8.83 0.44
N ASN A 107 -7.24 -9.76 1.21
CA ASN A 107 -7.53 -11.19 1.10
C ASN A 107 -8.18 -11.66 2.40
N ASP A 108 -8.66 -12.89 2.46
CA ASP A 108 -9.37 -13.43 3.63
C ASP A 108 -8.56 -13.30 4.94
N GLY A 109 -7.24 -13.40 4.87
CA GLY A 109 -6.35 -13.26 6.02
C GLY A 109 -6.19 -11.83 6.53
N SER A 110 -6.38 -10.83 5.68
CA SER A 110 -6.22 -9.40 6.01
C SER A 110 -7.55 -8.65 6.15
N ALA A 111 -8.65 -9.17 5.60
CA ALA A 111 -9.97 -8.54 5.66
C ALA A 111 -10.43 -8.18 7.09
N PRO A 112 -10.30 -9.05 8.12
CA PRO A 112 -10.75 -8.70 9.47
C PRO A 112 -10.04 -7.48 10.08
N LEU A 113 -8.78 -7.25 9.71
CA LEU A 113 -8.05 -6.06 10.15
C LEU A 113 -8.68 -4.78 9.57
N TYR A 114 -8.96 -4.79 8.27
CA TYR A 114 -9.48 -3.63 7.55
C TYR A 114 -10.95 -3.36 7.91
N GLU A 115 -11.78 -4.40 8.03
CA GLU A 115 -13.17 -4.26 8.49
C GLU A 115 -13.24 -3.66 9.90
N GLY A 116 -12.33 -4.06 10.79
CA GLY A 116 -12.18 -3.48 12.13
C GLY A 116 -11.72 -2.02 12.16
N LEU A 117 -11.40 -1.43 11.00
CA LEU A 117 -11.08 -0.01 10.80
C LEU A 117 -12.14 0.71 9.93
N GLY A 118 -13.24 0.04 9.59
CA GLY A 118 -14.36 0.63 8.86
C GLY A 118 -14.33 0.41 7.35
N PHE A 119 -13.34 -0.29 6.80
CA PHE A 119 -13.38 -0.70 5.39
C PHE A 119 -14.52 -1.69 5.15
N ARG A 120 -15.07 -1.67 3.95
CA ARG A 120 -16.14 -2.57 3.50
C ARG A 120 -15.79 -3.10 2.11
N PRO A 121 -16.09 -4.37 1.79
CA PRO A 121 -15.99 -4.87 0.42
C PRO A 121 -16.86 -4.04 -0.54
N ASP A 122 -16.33 -3.74 -1.73
CA ASP A 122 -17.07 -3.11 -2.82
C ASP A 122 -17.25 -4.11 -3.96
N PRO A 123 -18.50 -4.58 -4.23
CA PRO A 123 -18.75 -5.56 -5.28
C PRO A 123 -18.60 -4.99 -6.70
N ALA A 124 -18.46 -3.67 -6.87
CA ALA A 124 -18.41 -3.01 -8.18
C ALA A 124 -17.00 -2.94 -8.80
N LEU A 125 -15.95 -3.42 -8.12
CA LEU A 125 -14.57 -3.32 -8.62
C LEU A 125 -14.34 -4.22 -9.84
N MET A 126 -14.08 -3.61 -10.99
CA MET A 126 -13.53 -4.28 -12.17
C MET A 126 -12.07 -3.86 -12.38
N ARG A 127 -11.19 -4.81 -12.72
CA ARG A 127 -9.76 -4.55 -12.97
C ARG A 127 -9.28 -5.29 -14.22
N MET A 128 -8.44 -4.62 -15.00
CA MET A 128 -7.73 -5.20 -16.14
C MET A 128 -6.25 -4.80 -16.10
N THR A 129 -5.36 -5.70 -16.50
CA THR A 129 -3.94 -5.41 -16.77
C THR A 129 -3.70 -5.71 -18.25
N ARG A 130 -3.14 -4.75 -19.00
CA ARG A 130 -2.68 -4.94 -20.38
C ARG A 130 -1.18 -4.69 -20.43
N PHE A 131 -0.43 -5.64 -20.99
CA PHE A 131 0.97 -5.42 -21.33
C PHE A 131 1.04 -5.04 -22.81
N PRO A 132 1.77 -3.97 -23.17
CA PRO A 132 2.02 -3.66 -24.58
C PRO A 132 2.67 -4.87 -25.26
N HIS A 133 2.23 -5.20 -26.48
CA HIS A 133 2.95 -6.18 -27.30
C HIS A 133 4.28 -5.55 -27.73
N ALA A 134 5.39 -6.22 -27.48
CA ALA A 134 6.67 -5.77 -28.03
C ALA A 134 6.55 -5.82 -29.57
N PRO A 135 6.87 -4.75 -30.31
CA PRO A 135 6.87 -4.82 -31.77
C PRO A 135 7.84 -5.92 -32.20
N GLY A 136 7.34 -6.91 -32.94
CA GLY A 136 8.13 -8.04 -33.41
C GLY A 136 9.36 -7.55 -34.16
N GLY A 137 10.55 -7.93 -33.67
CA GLY A 137 11.79 -7.70 -34.38
C GLY A 137 11.73 -8.43 -35.72
N SER A 138 11.61 -7.67 -36.81
CA SER A 138 11.88 -8.19 -38.15
C SER A 138 13.38 -8.47 -38.25
N THR A 139 13.76 -9.73 -38.13
CA THR A 139 15.04 -10.21 -38.61
C THR A 139 15.05 -10.07 -40.13
N THR A 140 15.90 -9.17 -40.64
CA THR A 140 16.42 -9.24 -42.01
C THR A 140 17.87 -9.68 -41.92
#